data_AF-A0A1V9R8D5-F1
#
_entry.id   AF-A0A1V9R8D5-F1
#
_cell.length_a   1.000
_cell.length_b   1.000
_cell.length_c   1.000
_cell.angle_alpha   90.00
_cell.angle_beta   90.00
_cell.angle_gamma   90.00
#
_symmetry.space_group_name_H-M   'P 1'
#
loop_
_entity.id
_entity.type
_entity.pdbx_description
1 polymer ?
#
loop_
_entity_poly.entity_id
_entity_poly.type
_entity_poly.pdbx_seq_one_letter_code
_entity_poly.pdbx_strand_id
1 'polypeptide(L)'
;MYTLINWLRKRINTNKETKSDKVKNTKKAKFYRPKYKVPADVKLHWIMPIIFAVSVLLILISGIKIHKNIAVYKAKVLASSMSYGSELPLWGGTTNAKLTLGNTVLSKDGKTLAVEVKYDDIARNTLSSFGKNYRLRLVVTDKNKMPDAVIKYGMFSTDGSGVLTVHSKHGFKNQAFIVMLVDRGYLVSTNALTTDGDTYTDDDLDKSITAQLADADANDNSSSSKKDDKNVPPIFYMRLNAHNARRSKTNWSNDREIVRSLFIDRNIKEKQKDINKNLKKIEQGNNTIKEMEQRLKENPDDQTAQKQLPILKNSVSTLQAAVDSQQKSVDKLKNSVIRKNILEPKETTYKRYLVDTLDIKRR
;
A
#
# COMPACT_ATOMS: atom_id res chain seq x y z
N MET A 1 -2.29 -35.50 -0.97
CA MET A 1 -2.11 -35.90 -2.38
C MET A 1 -2.15 -37.43 -2.53
N TYR A 2 -3.13 -38.10 -1.91
CA TYR A 2 -3.32 -39.57 -1.97
C TYR A 2 -4.78 -39.98 -2.19
N THR A 3 -5.69 -39.01 -2.40
CA THR A 3 -7.13 -39.24 -2.50
C THR A 3 -7.66 -39.23 -3.94
N LEU A 4 -6.89 -38.74 -4.91
CA LEU A 4 -7.32 -38.64 -6.31
C LEU A 4 -7.08 -39.91 -7.14
N ILE A 5 -6.12 -40.75 -6.73
CA ILE A 5 -5.72 -41.96 -7.49
C ILE A 5 -6.73 -43.11 -7.27
N ASN A 6 -7.37 -43.19 -6.11
CA ASN A 6 -8.39 -44.22 -5.84
C ASN A 6 -9.73 -43.95 -6.53
N TRP A 7 -10.01 -42.72 -6.97
CA TRP A 7 -11.25 -42.39 -7.68
C TRP A 7 -11.23 -42.86 -9.14
N LEU A 8 -10.07 -42.81 -9.82
CA LEU A 8 -9.93 -43.20 -11.22
C LEU A 8 -9.97 -44.72 -11.46
N ARG A 9 -9.69 -45.54 -10.44
CA ARG A 9 -9.65 -47.01 -10.59
C ARG A 9 -11.02 -47.69 -10.59
N LYS A 10 -12.08 -46.97 -10.21
CA LYS A 10 -13.43 -47.54 -10.03
C LYS A 10 -14.37 -47.36 -11.23
N ARG A 11 -13.91 -46.74 -12.34
CA ARG A 11 -14.77 -46.33 -13.46
C ARG A 11 -14.53 -47.06 -14.80
N ILE A 12 -13.67 -48.08 -14.85
CA ILE A 12 -13.30 -48.75 -16.12
C ILE A 12 -13.93 -50.15 -16.29
N ASN A 13 -14.59 -50.71 -15.28
CA ASN A 13 -15.26 -52.02 -15.40
C ASN A 13 -16.77 -51.91 -15.27
N THR A 14 -17.46 -51.68 -16.39
CA THR A 14 -18.82 -52.21 -16.62
C THR A 14 -19.13 -52.26 -18.12
N ASN A 15 -19.39 -53.48 -18.58
CA ASN A 15 -20.31 -53.89 -19.63
C ASN A 15 -20.03 -53.50 -21.10
N LYS A 16 -19.72 -54.53 -21.90
CA LYS A 16 -20.67 -55.05 -22.90
C LYS A 16 -20.23 -56.44 -23.39
N GLU A 17 -21.05 -57.43 -23.08
CA GLU A 17 -21.07 -58.75 -23.73
C GLU A 17 -21.77 -58.64 -25.09
N THR A 18 -21.29 -59.40 -26.09
CA THR A 18 -22.14 -60.00 -27.13
C THR A 18 -21.55 -61.34 -27.59
N LYS A 19 -22.47 -62.28 -27.86
CA LYS A 19 -22.35 -63.74 -28.00
C LYS A 19 -21.86 -64.22 -29.39
N SER A 20 -21.79 -65.57 -29.50
CA SER A 20 -21.63 -66.47 -30.67
C SER A 20 -20.19 -66.81 -31.06
N ASP A 21 -19.76 -68.05 -31.29
CA ASP A 21 -20.45 -69.34 -31.39
C ASP A 21 -19.48 -70.50 -31.05
N LYS A 22 -20.04 -71.64 -30.64
CA LYS A 22 -19.29 -72.87 -30.33
C LYS A 22 -18.84 -73.59 -31.61
N VAL A 23 -17.55 -73.87 -31.74
CA VAL A 23 -17.06 -75.00 -32.56
C VAL A 23 -16.04 -75.81 -31.74
N LYS A 24 -16.31 -77.11 -31.63
CA LYS A 24 -15.49 -78.13 -30.96
C LYS A 24 -14.26 -78.50 -31.81
N ASN A 25 -13.30 -79.15 -31.14
CA ASN A 25 -12.20 -79.98 -31.67
C ASN A 25 -10.94 -79.18 -32.08
N THR A 26 -9.71 -79.56 -31.74
CA THR A 26 -9.10 -80.81 -31.23
C THR A 26 -7.86 -80.43 -30.40
N LYS A 27 -7.53 -81.21 -29.37
CA LYS A 27 -6.28 -81.04 -28.59
C LYS A 27 -5.08 -81.32 -29.51
N LYS A 28 -4.25 -80.31 -29.79
CA LYS A 28 -2.88 -80.49 -30.28
C LYS A 28 -1.89 -80.23 -29.13
N ALA A 29 -0.91 -81.13 -29.02
CA ALA A 29 0.04 -81.21 -27.92
C ALA A 29 0.78 -79.89 -27.67
N LYS A 30 0.91 -79.52 -26.39
CA LYS A 30 1.64 -78.32 -25.94
C LYS A 30 3.15 -78.55 -26.12
N PHE A 31 3.76 -77.84 -27.04
CA PHE A 31 5.22 -77.67 -27.07
C PHE A 31 5.66 -76.82 -25.87
N TYR A 32 6.52 -77.38 -25.01
CA TYR A 32 7.15 -76.66 -23.91
C TYR A 32 8.17 -75.67 -24.47
N ARG A 33 7.93 -74.36 -24.29
CA ARG A 33 8.93 -73.31 -24.52
C ARG A 33 9.50 -72.90 -23.16
N PRO A 34 10.82 -72.95 -22.94
CA PRO A 34 11.39 -72.41 -21.70
C PRO A 34 11.10 -70.91 -21.61
N LYS A 35 10.53 -70.48 -20.49
CA LYS A 35 10.34 -69.05 -20.19
C LYS A 35 11.70 -68.44 -19.89
N TYR A 36 12.23 -67.65 -20.84
CA TYR A 36 13.36 -66.77 -20.56
C TYR A 36 12.96 -65.75 -19.49
N LYS A 37 13.65 -65.78 -18.33
CA LYS A 37 13.61 -64.67 -17.38
C LYS A 37 14.46 -63.56 -17.95
N VAL A 38 13.84 -62.46 -18.38
CA VAL A 38 14.57 -61.26 -18.81
C VAL A 38 15.36 -60.73 -17.60
N PRO A 39 16.69 -60.57 -17.68
CA PRO A 39 17.48 -60.06 -16.56
C PRO A 39 17.03 -58.63 -16.21
N ALA A 40 17.06 -58.29 -14.92
CA ALA A 40 16.52 -57.03 -14.40
C ALA A 40 17.15 -55.77 -15.03
N ASP A 41 18.38 -55.87 -15.53
CA ASP A 41 19.13 -54.78 -16.16
C ASP A 41 18.50 -54.24 -17.45
N VAL A 42 17.81 -55.08 -18.24
CA VAL A 42 17.22 -54.63 -19.52
C VAL A 42 16.11 -53.61 -19.29
N LYS A 43 15.40 -53.71 -18.15
CA LYS A 43 14.38 -52.72 -17.77
C LYS A 43 15.02 -51.40 -17.35
N LEU A 44 16.19 -51.42 -16.70
CA LEU A 44 16.87 -50.22 -16.23
C LEU A 44 17.39 -49.37 -17.40
N HIS A 45 18.01 -49.99 -18.41
CA HIS A 45 18.54 -49.29 -19.59
C HIS A 45 17.46 -48.57 -20.42
N TRP A 46 16.23 -49.10 -20.45
CA TRP A 46 15.10 -48.46 -21.13
C TRP A 46 14.48 -47.31 -20.32
N ILE A 47 14.56 -47.38 -18.98
CA ILE A 47 13.95 -46.39 -18.08
C ILE A 47 14.88 -45.20 -17.86
N MET A 48 16.21 -45.38 -17.88
CA MET A 48 17.20 -44.32 -17.62
C MET A 48 17.08 -43.10 -18.57
N PRO A 49 16.91 -43.24 -19.89
CA PRO A 49 16.70 -42.10 -20.79
C PRO A 49 15.41 -41.34 -20.50
N ILE A 50 14.36 -42.05 -20.06
CA ILE A 50 13.07 -41.46 -19.70
C ILE A 50 13.21 -40.65 -18.41
N ILE A 51 13.88 -41.19 -17.38
CA ILE A 51 14.16 -40.47 -16.12
C ILE A 51 15.01 -39.22 -16.40
N PHE A 52 16.03 -39.32 -17.26
CA PHE A 52 16.85 -38.17 -17.66
C PHE A 52 16.04 -37.11 -18.42
N ALA A 53 15.18 -37.51 -19.35
CA ALA A 53 14.30 -36.57 -20.05
C ALA A 53 13.34 -35.85 -19.10
N VAL A 54 12.77 -36.57 -18.12
CA VAL A 54 11.91 -35.99 -17.09
C VAL A 54 12.70 -35.04 -16.17
N SER A 55 13.93 -35.37 -15.78
CA SER A 55 14.75 -34.48 -14.94
C SER A 55 15.13 -33.19 -15.66
N VAL A 56 15.53 -33.26 -16.94
CA VAL A 56 15.80 -32.08 -17.77
C VAL A 56 14.55 -31.22 -17.93
N LEU A 57 13.38 -31.82 -18.16
CA LEU A 57 12.11 -31.11 -18.24
C LEU A 57 11.79 -30.38 -16.92
N LEU A 58 12.01 -31.02 -15.77
CA LEU A 58 11.82 -30.41 -14.46
C LEU A 58 12.77 -29.23 -14.23
N ILE A 59 14.03 -29.33 -14.65
CA ILE A 59 15.02 -28.24 -14.55
C ILE A 59 14.59 -27.04 -15.41
N LEU A 60 14.16 -27.27 -16.67
CA LEU A 60 13.69 -26.22 -17.57
C LEU A 60 12.43 -25.52 -17.03
N ILE A 61 11.44 -26.29 -16.55
CA ILE A 61 10.23 -25.75 -15.94
C ILE A 61 10.56 -24.94 -14.67
N SER A 62 11.53 -25.41 -13.87
CA SER A 62 12.01 -24.69 -12.69
C SER A 62 12.67 -23.36 -13.06
N GLY A 63 13.56 -23.34 -14.06
CA GLY A 63 14.23 -22.13 -14.54
C GLY A 63 13.25 -21.06 -15.04
N ILE A 64 12.25 -21.45 -15.83
CA ILE A 64 11.19 -20.55 -16.31
C ILE A 64 10.39 -19.97 -15.13
N LYS A 65 10.04 -20.80 -14.13
CA LYS A 65 9.33 -20.34 -12.93
C LYS A 65 10.17 -19.38 -12.09
N ILE A 66 11.47 -19.65 -11.90
CA ILE A 66 12.39 -18.79 -11.14
C ILE A 66 12.53 -17.44 -11.83
N HIS A 67 12.77 -17.42 -13.15
CA HIS A 67 12.90 -16.16 -13.90
C HIS A 67 11.61 -15.32 -13.83
N LYS A 68 10.45 -15.96 -13.99
CA LYS A 68 9.14 -15.29 -13.83
C LYS A 68 8.96 -14.74 -12.42
N ASN A 69 9.33 -15.48 -11.37
CA ASN A 69 9.24 -15.03 -9.99
C ASN A 69 10.18 -13.85 -9.70
N ILE A 70 11.41 -13.87 -10.22
CA ILE A 70 12.35 -12.75 -10.09
C ILE A 70 11.81 -11.51 -10.81
N ALA A 71 11.27 -11.66 -12.02
CA ALA A 71 10.67 -10.55 -12.76
C ALA A 71 9.46 -9.96 -12.00
N VAL A 72 8.60 -10.82 -11.45
CA VAL A 72 7.46 -10.39 -10.60
C VAL A 72 7.93 -9.72 -9.31
N TYR A 73 8.99 -10.24 -8.68
CA TYR A 73 9.58 -9.65 -7.48
C TYR A 73 10.16 -8.26 -7.77
N LYS A 74 10.98 -8.12 -8.82
CA LYS A 74 11.51 -6.82 -9.27
C LYS A 74 10.39 -5.84 -9.60
N ALA A 75 9.32 -6.29 -10.28
CA ALA A 75 8.16 -5.47 -10.55
C ALA A 75 7.43 -5.02 -9.27
N LYS A 76 7.29 -5.90 -8.28
CA LYS A 76 6.70 -5.57 -6.96
C LYS A 76 7.56 -4.59 -6.17
N VAL A 77 8.88 -4.76 -6.19
CA VAL A 77 9.82 -3.83 -5.54
C VAL A 77 9.78 -2.47 -6.23
N LEU A 78 9.74 -2.41 -7.56
CA LEU A 78 9.63 -1.15 -8.31
C LEU A 78 8.25 -0.47 -8.15
N ALA A 79 7.18 -1.24 -7.95
CA ALA A 79 5.84 -0.75 -7.64
C ALA A 79 5.62 -0.42 -6.14
N SER A 80 6.61 -0.67 -5.28
CA SER A 80 6.53 -0.38 -3.85
C SER A 80 6.45 1.13 -3.61
N SER A 81 5.46 1.55 -2.84
CA SER A 81 5.36 2.89 -2.25
C SER A 81 5.65 2.81 -0.77
N MET A 82 6.03 3.92 -0.16
CA MET A 82 6.10 4.05 1.29
C MET A 82 4.73 3.76 1.92
N SER A 83 4.77 3.18 3.13
CA SER A 83 3.58 2.81 3.89
C SER A 83 3.01 4.00 4.66
N TYR A 84 1.70 3.98 4.91
CA TYR A 84 1.07 4.93 5.81
C TYR A 84 1.75 4.91 7.19
N GLY A 85 2.08 6.10 7.71
CA GLY A 85 2.74 6.29 9.00
C GLY A 85 4.26 6.10 8.98
N SER A 86 4.86 5.79 7.82
CA SER A 86 6.32 5.73 7.71
C SER A 86 6.93 7.13 7.79
N GLU A 87 8.06 7.23 8.50
CA GLU A 87 8.86 8.45 8.56
C GLU A 87 9.49 8.73 7.18
N LEU A 88 9.43 9.99 6.77
CA LEU A 88 10.07 10.45 5.55
C LEU A 88 11.58 10.48 5.77
N PRO A 89 12.34 9.62 5.10
CA PRO A 89 13.79 9.64 5.20
C PRO A 89 14.36 10.97 4.71
N LEU A 90 15.43 11.40 5.38
CA LEU A 90 16.29 12.46 4.91
C LEU A 90 17.15 11.92 3.77
N TRP A 91 17.14 12.66 2.67
CA TRP A 91 18.06 12.49 1.55
C TRP A 91 19.38 13.22 1.81
N GLY A 92 19.30 14.41 2.40
CA GLY A 92 20.43 15.27 2.70
C GLY A 92 20.04 16.35 3.70
N GLY A 93 21.06 17.01 4.27
CA GLY A 93 20.89 17.94 5.39
C GLY A 93 20.64 17.24 6.71
N THR A 94 20.61 18.03 7.79
CA THR A 94 20.36 17.52 9.15
C THR A 94 19.19 18.26 9.77
N THR A 95 18.29 17.52 10.42
CA THR A 95 17.20 18.10 11.21
C THR A 95 16.67 17.08 12.20
N ASN A 96 16.19 17.58 13.35
CA ASN A 96 15.46 16.78 14.33
C ASN A 96 13.96 16.70 14.03
N ALA A 97 13.49 17.46 13.03
CA ALA A 97 12.09 17.47 12.59
C ALA A 97 11.71 16.15 11.91
N LYS A 98 10.55 15.59 12.28
CA LYS A 98 10.06 14.35 11.68
C LYS A 98 8.83 14.59 10.85
N LEU A 99 8.91 14.21 9.59
CA LEU A 99 7.77 14.16 8.69
C LEU A 99 7.33 12.71 8.53
N THR A 100 6.02 12.45 8.50
CA THR A 100 5.49 11.09 8.27
C THR A 100 4.49 11.09 7.12
N LEU A 101 4.48 10.00 6.36
CA LEU A 101 3.52 9.83 5.28
C LEU A 101 2.12 9.59 5.84
N GLY A 102 1.19 10.50 5.54
CA GLY A 102 -0.20 10.39 5.91
C GLY A 102 -1.04 9.63 4.89
N ASN A 103 -2.32 10.00 4.79
CA ASN A 103 -3.24 9.43 3.82
C ASN A 103 -2.80 9.69 2.37
N THR A 104 -2.89 8.66 1.53
CA THR A 104 -2.72 8.78 0.08
C THR A 104 -4.02 8.43 -0.62
N VAL A 105 -4.48 9.33 -1.50
CA VAL A 105 -5.75 9.17 -2.22
C VAL A 105 -5.52 9.49 -3.69
N LEU A 106 -6.01 8.61 -4.57
CA LEU A 106 -6.03 8.82 -6.02
C LEU A 106 -7.42 9.29 -6.44
N SER A 107 -7.51 10.31 -7.29
CA SER A 107 -8.77 10.79 -7.85
C SER A 107 -9.56 9.69 -8.57
N LYS A 108 -10.88 9.86 -8.72
CA LYS A 108 -11.73 8.86 -9.37
C LYS A 108 -11.26 8.51 -10.79
N ASP A 109 -10.82 9.49 -11.57
CA ASP A 109 -10.27 9.34 -12.92
C ASP A 109 -8.85 8.75 -12.98
N GLY A 110 -8.16 8.60 -11.84
CA GLY A 110 -6.81 8.06 -11.79
C GLY A 110 -5.72 9.03 -12.26
N LYS A 111 -6.01 10.33 -12.37
CA LYS A 111 -5.09 11.34 -12.89
C LYS A 111 -4.41 12.20 -11.83
N THR A 112 -4.99 12.32 -10.65
CA THR A 112 -4.48 13.18 -9.59
C THR A 112 -4.28 12.37 -8.31
N LEU A 113 -3.03 12.28 -7.86
CA LEU A 113 -2.68 11.71 -6.57
C LEU A 113 -2.57 12.84 -5.54
N ALA A 114 -3.24 12.69 -4.41
CA ALA A 114 -3.11 13.55 -3.25
C ALA A 114 -2.49 12.77 -2.09
N VAL A 115 -1.55 13.41 -1.40
CA VAL A 115 -0.76 12.82 -0.33
C VAL A 115 -0.73 13.80 0.84
N GLU A 116 -1.08 13.31 2.01
CA GLU A 116 -0.90 14.01 3.27
C GLU A 116 0.53 13.79 3.78
N VAL A 117 1.16 14.86 4.24
CA VAL A 117 2.44 14.84 4.95
C VAL A 117 2.19 15.36 6.36
N LYS A 118 2.42 14.53 7.36
CA LYS A 118 2.22 14.89 8.76
C LYS A 118 3.51 15.39 9.35
N TYR A 119 3.40 16.48 10.10
CA TYR A 119 4.48 17.14 10.80
C TYR A 119 4.39 16.77 12.28
N ASP A 120 5.51 16.44 12.92
CA ASP A 120 5.58 16.36 14.38
C ASP A 120 5.68 17.77 15.00
N ASP A 121 5.69 17.84 16.34
CA ASP A 121 5.77 19.13 17.06
C ASP A 121 7.08 19.87 16.76
N ILE A 122 8.19 19.15 16.60
CA ILE A 122 9.48 19.74 16.27
C ILE A 122 9.43 20.33 14.86
N ALA A 123 8.92 19.58 13.87
CA ALA A 123 8.76 20.03 12.50
C ALA A 123 7.85 21.25 12.37
N ARG A 124 6.79 21.34 13.17
CA ARG A 124 5.91 22.53 13.20
C ARG A 124 6.64 23.80 13.64
N ASN A 125 7.62 23.65 14.52
CA ASN A 125 8.35 24.79 15.10
C ASN A 125 9.61 25.15 14.30
N THR A 126 10.19 24.20 13.56
CA THR A 126 11.46 24.41 12.85
C THR A 126 11.30 24.57 11.34
N LEU A 127 10.26 23.99 10.74
CA LEU A 127 10.02 24.05 9.31
C LEU A 127 8.95 25.09 8.97
N SER A 128 8.96 25.56 7.72
CA SER A 128 7.99 26.57 7.26
C SER A 128 6.53 26.07 7.29
N SER A 129 5.63 26.85 7.90
CA SER A 129 4.17 26.64 7.84
C SER A 129 3.53 27.01 6.49
N PHE A 130 4.30 27.51 5.53
CA PHE A 130 3.82 27.91 4.20
C PHE A 130 4.37 27.01 3.10
N GLY A 131 3.48 26.45 2.27
CA GLY A 131 3.83 25.52 1.19
C GLY A 131 4.73 26.13 0.11
N LYS A 132 4.55 27.41 -0.21
CA LYS A 132 5.40 28.18 -1.16
C LYS A 132 6.89 28.24 -0.79
N ASN A 133 7.23 27.96 0.47
CA ASN A 133 8.62 28.00 0.94
C ASN A 133 9.32 26.65 0.76
N TYR A 134 8.66 25.66 0.19
CA TYR A 134 9.27 24.38 -0.16
C TYR A 134 9.66 24.37 -1.63
N ARG A 135 10.81 23.79 -1.96
CA ARG A 135 11.13 23.38 -3.34
C ARG A 135 10.73 21.95 -3.57
N LEU A 136 10.17 21.71 -4.74
CA LEU A 136 9.69 20.40 -5.15
C LEU A 136 10.63 19.82 -6.20
N ARG A 137 11.04 18.57 -6.02
CA ARG A 137 11.80 17.82 -7.02
C ARG A 137 11.13 16.49 -7.29
N LEU A 138 10.99 16.14 -8.56
CA LEU A 138 10.40 14.89 -9.02
C LEU A 138 11.50 13.99 -9.56
N VAL A 139 11.71 12.83 -8.94
CA VAL A 139 12.64 11.81 -9.45
C VAL A 139 11.82 10.67 -10.06
N VAL A 140 12.06 10.44 -11.34
CA VAL A 140 11.35 9.45 -12.16
C VAL A 140 12.32 8.54 -12.89
N THR A 141 11.83 7.39 -13.32
CA THR A 141 12.65 6.46 -14.12
C THR A 141 12.39 6.59 -15.60
N ASP A 142 13.31 6.04 -16.40
CA ASP A 142 13.12 5.94 -17.85
C ASP A 142 11.84 5.20 -18.26
N LYS A 143 11.38 4.26 -17.44
CA LYS A 143 10.14 3.52 -17.67
C LYS A 143 8.90 4.34 -17.29
N ASN A 144 9.06 5.32 -16.40
CA ASN A 144 7.98 6.16 -15.85
C ASN A 144 8.29 7.67 -15.95
N LYS A 145 8.59 8.17 -17.16
CA LYS A 145 9.12 9.54 -17.38
C LYS A 145 8.21 10.69 -16.91
N MET A 146 6.91 10.45 -16.75
CA MET A 146 5.89 11.45 -16.33
C MET A 146 6.15 12.86 -16.92
N PRO A 147 6.19 13.01 -18.26
CA PRO A 147 6.62 14.24 -18.92
C PRO A 147 5.70 15.43 -18.62
N ASP A 148 4.42 15.14 -18.40
CA ASP A 148 3.27 16.02 -18.21
C ASP A 148 2.85 16.17 -16.74
N ALA A 149 3.72 15.76 -15.80
CA ALA A 149 3.43 15.87 -14.39
C ALA A 149 3.25 17.34 -13.96
N VAL A 150 2.28 17.59 -13.08
CA VAL A 150 2.16 18.86 -12.38
C VAL A 150 2.15 18.56 -10.89
N ILE A 151 3.11 19.11 -10.17
CA ILE A 151 3.24 18.91 -8.72
C ILE A 151 2.88 20.20 -8.01
N LYS A 152 2.08 20.10 -6.94
CA LYS A 152 1.80 21.23 -6.07
C LYS A 152 1.90 20.82 -4.61
N TYR A 153 2.43 21.71 -3.78
CA TYR A 153 2.55 21.47 -2.34
C TYR A 153 2.03 22.67 -1.55
N GLY A 154 1.05 22.43 -0.69
CA GLY A 154 0.45 23.45 0.17
C GLY A 154 0.24 22.92 1.58
N MET A 155 0.07 23.83 2.54
CA MET A 155 -0.17 23.46 3.94
C MET A 155 -1.66 23.60 4.25
N PHE A 156 -2.24 22.60 4.92
CA PHE A 156 -3.62 22.67 5.41
C PHE A 156 -3.62 23.03 6.89
N SER A 157 -3.97 24.29 7.22
CA SER A 157 -3.83 24.91 8.55
C SER A 157 -2.38 25.29 8.90
N THR A 158 -2.21 26.31 9.75
CA THR A 158 -0.89 26.83 10.18
C THR A 158 -0.07 25.81 10.97
N ASP A 159 -0.76 24.96 11.75
CA ASP A 159 -0.17 23.87 12.53
C ASP A 159 -0.45 22.49 11.90
N GLY A 160 -0.95 22.47 10.67
CA GLY A 160 -1.54 21.26 10.10
C GLY A 160 -0.65 20.53 9.10
N SER A 161 -1.25 19.52 8.48
CA SER A 161 -0.55 18.61 7.56
C SER A 161 -0.26 19.29 6.22
N GLY A 162 0.89 18.98 5.65
CA GLY A 162 1.18 19.27 4.25
C GLY A 162 0.32 18.44 3.31
N VAL A 163 -0.01 19.00 2.16
CA VAL A 163 -0.78 18.35 1.10
C VAL A 163 0.01 18.46 -0.20
N LEU A 164 0.56 17.33 -0.61
CA LEU A 164 1.20 17.15 -1.90
C LEU A 164 0.17 16.65 -2.91
N THR A 165 0.11 17.29 -4.07
CA THR A 165 -0.69 16.85 -5.21
C THR A 165 0.21 16.61 -6.40
N VAL A 166 0.01 15.48 -7.07
CA VAL A 166 0.69 15.13 -8.32
C VAL A 166 -0.40 14.86 -9.34
N HIS A 167 -0.40 15.59 -10.43
CA HIS A 167 -1.32 15.41 -11.54
C HIS A 167 -0.57 14.90 -12.76
N SER A 168 -1.16 13.93 -13.47
CA SER A 168 -0.67 13.41 -14.75
C SER A 168 -1.86 13.38 -15.72
N LYS A 169 -1.73 14.02 -16.89
CA LYS A 169 -2.81 14.15 -17.89
C LYS A 169 -3.25 12.77 -18.39
N HIS A 170 -2.28 11.86 -18.54
CA HIS A 170 -2.48 10.48 -18.99
C HIS A 170 -2.70 9.48 -17.86
N GLY A 171 -2.73 9.94 -16.60
CA GLY A 171 -2.81 9.08 -15.43
C GLY A 171 -1.47 8.46 -15.06
N PHE A 172 -1.49 7.54 -14.09
CA PHE A 172 -0.28 6.94 -13.53
C PHE A 172 -0.06 5.52 -14.05
N LYS A 173 1.19 5.19 -14.36
CA LYS A 173 1.63 3.81 -14.50
C LYS A 173 1.71 3.16 -13.11
N ASN A 174 1.60 1.83 -13.04
CA ASN A 174 1.79 1.08 -11.80
C ASN A 174 3.29 0.93 -11.47
N GLN A 175 3.95 2.07 -11.24
CA GLN A 175 5.37 2.19 -10.96
C GLN A 175 5.57 3.30 -9.94
N ALA A 176 6.56 3.14 -9.07
CA ALA A 176 6.89 4.19 -8.12
C ALA A 176 7.57 5.38 -8.81
N PHE A 177 7.50 6.52 -8.14
CA PHE A 177 8.28 7.74 -8.39
C PHE A 177 8.57 8.39 -7.05
N ILE A 178 9.51 9.32 -7.01
CA ILE A 178 9.90 9.99 -5.77
C ILE A 178 9.64 11.46 -5.89
N VAL A 179 9.07 12.04 -4.83
CA VAL A 179 8.96 13.48 -4.67
C VAL A 179 9.83 13.88 -3.49
N MET A 180 10.72 14.84 -3.71
CA MET A 180 11.54 15.44 -2.67
C MET A 180 10.96 16.79 -2.29
N LEU A 181 10.88 17.03 -0.99
CA LEU A 181 10.51 18.29 -0.37
C LEU A 181 11.78 18.88 0.25
N VAL A 182 12.16 20.06 -0.22
CA VAL A 182 13.30 20.81 0.35
C VAL A 182 12.75 22.04 1.00
N ASP A 183 12.92 22.16 2.31
CA ASP A 183 12.53 23.38 3.01
C ASP A 183 13.54 24.49 2.71
N ARG A 184 13.06 25.64 2.21
CA ARG A 184 13.94 26.81 2.02
C ARG A 184 14.23 27.54 3.33
N GLY A 185 13.58 27.15 4.43
CA GLY A 185 14.01 27.51 5.79
C GLY A 185 14.27 29.01 5.97
N TYR A 186 13.23 29.84 5.84
CA TYR A 186 13.33 31.26 6.22
C TYR A 186 13.07 31.51 7.71
N LEU A 187 12.89 30.46 8.51
CA LEU A 187 12.78 30.59 9.97
C LEU A 187 14.19 30.62 10.54
N VAL A 188 14.79 31.81 10.47
CA VAL A 188 16.01 32.13 11.22
C VAL A 188 15.65 31.94 12.70
N SER A 189 16.05 30.82 13.30
CA SER A 189 16.08 30.75 14.77
C SER A 189 16.94 31.91 15.26
N THR A 190 16.64 32.52 16.41
CA THR A 190 17.34 33.71 16.92
C THR A 190 18.86 33.58 16.93
N ASN A 191 19.40 32.35 16.94
CA ASN A 191 20.82 32.05 16.90
C ASN A 191 21.45 32.25 15.50
N ALA A 192 20.69 32.13 14.42
CA ALA A 192 21.15 32.31 13.03
C ALA A 192 21.13 33.77 12.55
N LEU A 193 20.76 34.72 13.42
CA LEU A 193 20.89 36.17 13.17
C LEU A 193 22.33 36.69 13.39
N THR A 194 23.24 35.85 13.89
CA THR A 194 24.56 36.28 14.38
C THR A 194 25.77 35.79 13.57
N THR A 195 25.54 35.01 12.52
CA THR A 195 26.61 34.45 11.68
C THR A 195 26.23 34.63 10.23
N ASP A 196 27.18 35.09 9.40
CA ASP A 196 27.09 35.12 7.95
C ASP A 196 26.85 33.69 7.42
N GLY A 197 25.59 33.28 7.43
CA GLY A 197 25.16 31.96 7.00
C GLY A 197 25.10 31.95 5.48
N ASP A 198 26.03 31.25 4.85
CA ASP A 198 26.05 31.01 3.41
C ASP A 198 24.64 30.67 2.90
N THR A 199 24.03 31.59 2.17
CA THR A 199 22.74 31.38 1.53
C THR A 199 22.91 30.38 0.39
N TYR A 200 22.38 29.17 0.55
CA TYR A 200 22.37 28.15 -0.50
C TYR A 200 21.60 28.61 -1.73
N THR A 201 22.20 28.44 -2.90
CA THR A 201 21.51 28.65 -4.17
C THR A 201 20.77 27.37 -4.59
N ASP A 202 19.67 27.54 -5.36
CA ASP A 202 18.94 26.40 -5.94
C ASP A 202 19.87 25.53 -6.83
N ASP A 203 20.91 26.14 -7.43
CA ASP A 203 21.92 25.46 -8.26
C ASP A 203 22.87 24.56 -7.46
N ASP A 204 23.28 24.97 -6.26
CA ASP A 204 24.14 24.16 -5.39
C ASP A 204 23.41 22.91 -4.90
N LEU A 205 22.13 23.07 -4.54
CA LEU A 205 21.24 21.96 -4.19
C LEU A 205 21.10 20.97 -5.35
N ASP A 206 20.88 21.50 -6.54
CA ASP A 206 20.66 20.67 -7.72
C ASP A 206 21.94 19.92 -8.14
N LYS A 207 23.12 20.54 -8.03
CA LYS A 207 24.41 19.85 -8.24
C LYS A 207 24.61 18.71 -7.24
N SER A 208 24.34 18.94 -5.97
CA SER A 208 24.46 17.92 -4.91
C SER A 208 23.51 16.74 -5.15
N ILE A 209 22.24 17.02 -5.45
CA ILE A 209 21.24 15.98 -5.73
C ILE A 209 21.62 15.22 -7.01
N THR A 210 22.05 15.92 -8.05
CA THR A 210 22.46 15.27 -9.32
C THR A 210 23.65 14.34 -9.09
N ALA A 211 24.67 14.78 -8.34
CA ALA A 211 25.80 13.94 -7.99
C ALA A 211 25.37 12.69 -7.21
N GLN A 212 24.53 12.85 -6.19
CA GLN A 212 24.05 11.73 -5.37
C GLN A 212 23.15 10.76 -6.15
N LEU A 213 22.38 11.24 -7.13
CA LEU A 213 21.58 10.39 -8.01
C LEU A 213 22.42 9.67 -9.07
N ALA A 214 23.52 10.25 -9.53
CA ALA A 214 24.41 9.67 -10.53
C ALA A 214 25.36 8.60 -9.96
N ASP A 215 25.76 8.73 -8.69
CA ASP A 215 26.70 7.83 -8.02
C ASP A 215 26.09 6.45 -7.61
N ALA A 216 24.81 6.21 -7.91
CA ALA A 216 24.13 4.95 -7.59
C ALA A 216 24.63 3.74 -8.42
N ASP A 217 25.30 3.99 -9.55
CA ASP A 217 25.81 2.97 -10.49
C ASP A 217 27.34 2.89 -10.57
N ALA A 218 28.09 3.72 -9.82
CA ALA A 218 29.56 3.71 -9.83
C ALA A 218 30.10 2.75 -8.75
N ASN A 219 30.59 1.58 -9.19
CA ASN A 219 31.47 0.74 -8.39
C ASN A 219 32.83 1.44 -8.23
N ASP A 220 33.21 1.61 -6.97
CA ASP A 220 34.58 1.69 -6.43
C ASP A 220 35.43 2.96 -6.61
N ASN A 221 36.13 3.29 -5.51
CA ASN A 221 37.36 4.08 -5.40
C ASN A 221 37.53 5.33 -6.28
N SER A 222 36.89 6.43 -5.91
CA SER A 222 37.54 7.74 -6.05
C SER A 222 37.25 8.64 -4.87
N SER A 223 38.32 9.00 -4.16
CA SER A 223 38.34 10.05 -3.14
C SER A 223 38.18 11.41 -3.81
N SER A 224 36.98 11.72 -4.31
CA SER A 224 36.61 13.10 -4.58
C SER A 224 36.14 13.72 -3.27
N SER A 225 36.77 14.84 -2.92
CA SER A 225 36.56 15.61 -1.70
C SER A 225 35.07 15.75 -1.35
N LYS A 226 34.64 15.06 -0.29
CA LYS A 226 33.36 15.27 0.39
C LYS A 226 33.31 16.73 0.84
N LYS A 227 32.58 17.59 0.13
CA LYS A 227 32.09 18.82 0.72
C LYS A 227 31.13 18.41 1.85
N ASP A 228 31.33 18.95 3.04
CA ASP A 228 30.54 18.64 4.23
C ASP A 228 29.03 18.69 3.95
N ASP A 229 28.35 17.56 4.07
CA ASP A 229 26.87 17.40 4.03
C ASP A 229 26.16 18.20 5.14
N LYS A 230 26.90 18.88 6.02
CA LYS A 230 26.39 19.47 7.26
C LYS A 230 25.60 20.75 7.09
N ASN A 231 25.66 21.39 5.92
CA ASN A 231 25.13 22.74 5.76
C ASN A 231 24.03 22.84 4.68
N VAL A 232 23.63 21.73 4.03
CA VAL A 232 22.49 21.70 3.09
C VAL A 232 21.15 21.69 3.88
N PRO A 233 20.11 22.44 3.45
CA PRO A 233 18.78 22.37 4.06
C PRO A 233 18.23 20.93 4.06
N PRO A 234 17.34 20.58 5.01
CA PRO A 234 16.79 19.24 5.09
C PRO A 234 15.97 18.90 3.83
N ILE A 235 16.36 17.81 3.17
CA ILE A 235 15.71 17.26 1.99
C ILE A 235 14.96 16.00 2.44
N PHE A 236 13.64 16.07 2.52
CA PHE A 236 12.81 14.89 2.77
C PHE A 236 12.39 14.27 1.45
N TYR A 237 12.36 12.94 1.35
CA TYR A 237 11.82 12.29 0.16
C TYR A 237 10.69 11.32 0.49
N MET A 238 9.76 11.19 -0.43
CA MET A 238 8.68 10.22 -0.37
C MET A 238 8.62 9.42 -1.66
N ARG A 239 8.60 8.09 -1.53
CA ARG A 239 8.41 7.16 -2.64
C ARG A 239 6.94 6.81 -2.77
N LEU A 240 6.33 7.20 -3.87
CA LEU A 240 4.90 7.13 -4.11
C LEU A 240 4.59 6.23 -5.31
N ASN A 241 3.47 5.52 -5.23
CA ASN A 241 2.83 4.85 -6.36
C ASN A 241 1.33 5.09 -6.27
N ALA A 242 0.77 5.71 -7.30
CA ALA A 242 -0.65 6.06 -7.33
C ALA A 242 -1.57 4.84 -7.26
N HIS A 243 -1.16 3.68 -7.78
CA HIS A 243 -1.97 2.45 -7.75
C HIS A 243 -2.07 1.83 -6.36
N ASN A 244 -1.17 2.18 -5.44
CA ASN A 244 -1.24 1.76 -4.04
C ASN A 244 -2.12 2.69 -3.19
N ALA A 245 -2.49 3.86 -3.72
CA ALA A 245 -3.32 4.82 -3.02
C ALA A 245 -4.80 4.42 -3.06
N ARG A 246 -5.55 4.86 -2.05
CA ARG A 246 -7.00 4.63 -2.00
C ARG A 246 -7.68 5.43 -3.11
N ARG A 247 -8.57 4.81 -3.88
CA ARG A 247 -9.34 5.54 -4.89
C ARG A 247 -10.44 6.40 -4.26
N SER A 248 -10.52 7.66 -4.68
CA SER A 248 -11.58 8.60 -4.35
C SER A 248 -12.86 8.26 -5.11
N LYS A 249 -13.99 8.70 -4.55
CA LYS A 249 -15.30 8.62 -5.21
C LYS A 249 -15.56 9.81 -6.15
N THR A 250 -14.74 10.85 -6.09
CA THR A 250 -14.91 12.09 -6.84
C THR A 250 -13.64 12.45 -7.61
N ASN A 251 -13.81 13.18 -8.70
CA ASN A 251 -12.74 13.97 -9.30
C ASN A 251 -12.69 15.30 -8.57
N TRP A 252 -11.48 15.81 -8.34
CA TRP A 252 -11.31 17.04 -7.60
C TRP A 252 -11.14 18.22 -8.53
N SER A 253 -11.92 19.27 -8.29
CA SER A 253 -11.85 20.53 -9.04
C SER A 253 -11.08 21.62 -8.27
N ASN A 254 -10.98 21.50 -6.95
CA ASN A 254 -10.39 22.49 -6.06
C ASN A 254 -9.74 21.87 -4.83
N ASP A 255 -8.92 22.66 -4.13
CA ASP A 255 -8.12 22.21 -2.98
C ASP A 255 -8.99 21.70 -1.83
N ARG A 256 -10.17 22.30 -1.63
CA ARG A 256 -11.13 21.84 -0.62
C ARG A 256 -11.55 20.39 -0.82
N GLU A 257 -11.82 19.98 -2.07
CA GLU A 257 -12.26 18.61 -2.34
C GLU A 257 -11.14 17.60 -2.07
N ILE A 258 -9.90 17.98 -2.37
CA ILE A 258 -8.71 17.20 -2.03
C ILE A 258 -8.61 17.04 -0.50
N VAL A 259 -8.65 18.14 0.23
CA VAL A 259 -8.59 18.16 1.71
C VAL A 259 -9.74 17.34 2.31
N ARG A 260 -10.97 17.50 1.80
CA ARG A 260 -12.12 16.74 2.28
C ARG A 260 -11.90 15.24 2.08
N SER A 261 -11.40 14.82 0.92
CA SER A 261 -11.11 13.41 0.64
C SER A 261 -9.94 12.84 1.45
N LEU A 262 -8.91 13.64 1.75
CA LEU A 262 -7.76 13.24 2.57
C LEU A 262 -8.14 13.10 4.05
N PHE A 263 -8.77 14.13 4.63
CA PHE A 263 -8.91 14.27 6.08
C PHE A 263 -10.32 13.97 6.59
N ILE A 264 -11.37 14.35 5.85
CA ILE A 264 -12.74 14.37 6.37
C ILE A 264 -13.49 13.08 6.04
N ASP A 265 -13.51 12.68 4.76
CA ASP A 265 -14.34 11.57 4.29
C ASP A 265 -13.99 10.25 4.99
N ARG A 266 -12.71 10.07 5.34
CA ARG A 266 -12.24 8.92 6.13
C ARG A 266 -12.82 8.95 7.54
N ASN A 267 -12.65 10.06 8.25
CA ASN A 267 -13.13 10.22 9.62
C ASN A 267 -14.65 10.07 9.71
N ILE A 268 -15.39 10.61 8.73
CA ILE A 268 -16.84 10.42 8.63
C ILE A 268 -17.17 8.93 8.43
N LYS A 269 -16.49 8.25 7.50
CA LYS A 269 -16.76 6.84 7.21
C LYS A 269 -16.49 5.94 8.42
N GLU A 270 -15.40 6.18 9.14
CA GLU A 270 -15.05 5.44 10.36
C GLU A 270 -16.10 5.67 11.45
N LYS A 271 -16.45 6.93 11.75
CA LYS A 271 -17.51 7.26 12.72
C LYS A 271 -18.87 6.66 12.34
N GLN A 272 -19.25 6.70 11.06
CA GLN A 272 -20.53 6.12 10.61
C GLN A 272 -20.57 4.60 10.79
N LYS A 273 -19.43 3.91 10.60
CA LYS A 273 -19.34 2.47 10.84
C LYS A 273 -19.56 2.15 12.33
N ASP A 274 -18.99 2.96 13.22
CA ASP A 274 -19.15 2.80 14.67
C ASP A 274 -20.59 3.09 15.12
N ILE A 275 -21.20 4.17 14.59
CA ILE A 275 -22.62 4.47 14.80
C ILE A 275 -23.49 3.27 14.41
N ASN A 276 -23.30 2.72 13.21
CA ASN A 276 -24.10 1.59 12.73
C ASN A 276 -23.89 0.32 13.60
N LYS A 277 -22.67 0.10 14.11
CA LYS A 277 -22.38 -1.01 15.04
C LYS A 277 -23.09 -0.81 16.38
N ASN A 278 -23.09 0.42 16.91
CA ASN A 278 -23.74 0.74 18.17
C ASN A 278 -25.27 0.70 18.06
N LEU A 279 -25.85 1.16 16.94
CA LEU A 279 -27.29 1.03 16.67
C LEU A 279 -27.75 -0.44 16.70
N LYS A 280 -26.98 -1.35 16.11
CA LYS A 280 -27.28 -2.79 16.18
C LYS A 280 -27.24 -3.33 17.62
N LYS A 281 -26.30 -2.86 18.44
CA LYS A 281 -26.23 -3.25 19.87
C LYS A 281 -27.41 -2.69 20.67
N ILE A 282 -27.84 -1.47 20.37
CA ILE A 282 -29.02 -0.84 20.97
C ILE A 282 -30.27 -1.65 20.62
N GLU A 283 -30.44 -2.04 19.36
CA GLU A 283 -31.55 -2.90 18.93
C GLU A 283 -31.58 -4.24 19.67
N GLN A 284 -30.43 -4.92 19.77
CA GLN A 284 -30.30 -6.15 20.55
C GLN A 284 -30.64 -5.93 22.03
N GLY A 285 -30.10 -4.89 22.64
CA GLY A 285 -30.38 -4.53 24.02
C GLY A 285 -31.87 -4.24 24.26
N ASN A 286 -32.54 -3.54 23.35
CA ASN A 286 -33.97 -3.27 23.42
C ASN A 286 -34.82 -4.55 23.33
N ASN A 287 -34.43 -5.51 22.50
CA ASN A 287 -35.12 -6.80 22.43
C ASN A 287 -34.96 -7.59 23.74
N THR A 288 -33.77 -7.59 24.33
CA THR A 288 -33.53 -8.23 25.63
C THR A 288 -34.26 -7.50 26.77
N ILE A 289 -34.37 -6.16 26.73
CA ILE A 289 -35.19 -5.40 27.68
C ILE A 289 -36.65 -5.86 27.62
N LYS A 290 -37.23 -5.97 26.41
CA LYS A 290 -38.61 -6.43 26.21
C LYS A 290 -38.82 -7.84 26.78
N GLU A 291 -37.86 -8.74 26.54
CA GLU A 291 -37.90 -10.10 27.09
C GLU A 291 -37.87 -10.08 28.63
N MET A 292 -36.98 -9.29 29.24
CA MET A 292 -36.90 -9.17 30.70
C MET A 292 -38.17 -8.55 31.31
N GLU A 293 -38.76 -7.55 30.66
CA GLU A 293 -40.03 -6.96 31.08
C GLU A 293 -41.17 -7.98 30.99
N GLN A 294 -41.18 -8.83 29.96
CA GLN A 294 -42.15 -9.93 29.84
C GLN A 294 -41.95 -10.97 30.94
N ARG A 295 -40.71 -11.39 31.23
CA ARG A 295 -40.40 -12.32 32.32
C ARG A 295 -40.89 -11.81 33.67
N LEU A 296 -40.69 -10.53 33.97
CA LEU A 296 -41.16 -9.92 35.21
C LEU A 296 -42.69 -9.80 35.27
N LYS A 297 -43.37 -9.71 34.12
CA LYS A 297 -44.83 -9.73 34.04
C LYS A 297 -45.39 -11.12 34.31
N GLU A 298 -44.73 -12.17 33.82
CA GLU A 298 -45.13 -13.57 34.02
C GLU A 298 -44.72 -14.10 35.40
N ASN A 299 -43.54 -13.69 35.89
CA ASN A 299 -42.99 -14.04 37.19
C ASN A 299 -42.34 -12.80 37.85
N PRO A 300 -43.08 -12.09 38.73
CA PRO A 300 -42.56 -10.91 39.43
C PRO A 300 -41.31 -11.18 40.27
N ASP A 301 -41.08 -12.41 40.72
CA ASP A 301 -39.97 -12.81 41.59
C ASP A 301 -38.73 -13.30 40.82
N ASP A 302 -38.68 -13.14 39.48
CA ASP A 302 -37.48 -13.43 38.69
C ASP A 302 -36.32 -12.50 39.07
N GLN A 303 -35.48 -12.95 40.01
CA GLN A 303 -34.33 -12.20 40.51
C GLN A 303 -33.31 -11.86 39.41
N THR A 304 -33.22 -12.65 38.34
CA THR A 304 -32.29 -12.38 37.24
C THR A 304 -32.78 -11.19 36.44
N ALA A 305 -34.06 -11.20 36.07
CA ALA A 305 -34.66 -10.09 35.33
C ALA A 305 -34.69 -8.81 36.17
N GLN A 306 -35.01 -8.88 37.47
CA GLN A 306 -35.00 -7.72 38.37
C GLN A 306 -33.62 -7.05 38.44
N LYS A 307 -32.53 -7.84 38.52
CA LYS A 307 -31.16 -7.32 38.59
C LYS A 307 -30.64 -6.82 37.25
N GLN A 308 -30.91 -7.55 36.16
CA GLN A 308 -30.31 -7.25 34.86
C GLN A 308 -31.03 -6.14 34.09
N LEU A 309 -32.35 -6.00 34.25
CA LEU A 309 -33.15 -5.00 33.56
C LEU A 309 -32.62 -3.55 33.74
N PRO A 310 -32.36 -3.06 34.97
CA PRO A 310 -31.84 -1.70 35.16
C PRO A 310 -30.43 -1.52 34.57
N ILE A 311 -29.56 -2.53 34.68
CA ILE A 311 -28.20 -2.51 34.12
C ILE A 311 -28.26 -2.41 32.59
N LEU A 312 -29.15 -3.19 31.97
CA LEU A 312 -29.33 -3.21 30.54
C LEU A 312 -29.93 -1.90 30.03
N LYS A 313 -30.94 -1.35 30.71
CA LYS A 313 -31.51 -0.02 30.42
C LYS A 313 -30.44 1.09 30.47
N ASN A 314 -29.60 1.09 31.50
CA ASN A 314 -28.50 2.05 31.63
C ASN A 314 -27.45 1.88 30.52
N SER A 315 -27.12 0.64 30.16
CA SER A 315 -26.16 0.35 29.08
C SER A 315 -26.67 0.80 27.72
N VAL A 316 -27.95 0.55 27.41
CA VAL A 316 -28.61 1.02 26.19
C VAL A 316 -28.67 2.54 26.15
N SER A 317 -29.05 3.20 27.24
CA SER A 317 -29.07 4.66 27.35
C SER A 317 -27.69 5.29 27.10
N THR A 318 -26.63 4.70 27.69
CA THR A 318 -25.25 5.15 27.48
C THR A 318 -24.82 5.01 26.01
N LEU A 319 -25.18 3.89 25.37
CA LEU A 319 -24.92 3.68 23.94
C LEU A 319 -25.67 4.69 23.07
N GLN A 320 -26.92 5.02 23.41
CA GLN A 320 -27.70 6.02 22.69
C GLN A 320 -27.04 7.41 22.77
N ALA A 321 -26.64 7.84 23.97
CA ALA A 321 -25.93 9.11 24.15
C ALA A 321 -24.60 9.15 23.37
N ALA A 322 -23.88 8.03 23.32
CA ALA A 322 -22.65 7.91 22.53
C ALA A 322 -22.93 8.02 21.01
N VAL A 323 -23.99 7.38 20.52
CA VAL A 323 -24.44 7.48 19.12
C VAL A 323 -24.79 8.93 18.78
N ASP A 324 -25.57 9.61 19.62
CA ASP A 324 -25.98 11.00 19.39
C ASP A 324 -24.78 11.95 19.35
N SER A 325 -23.81 11.76 20.26
CA SER A 325 -22.55 12.51 20.28
C SER A 325 -21.72 12.28 19.01
N GLN A 326 -21.60 11.03 18.57
CA GLN A 326 -20.91 10.68 17.32
C GLN A 326 -21.62 11.28 16.10
N GLN A 327 -22.96 11.27 16.07
CA GLN A 327 -23.74 11.84 14.98
C GLN A 327 -23.52 13.36 14.90
N LYS A 328 -23.58 14.08 16.02
CA LYS A 328 -23.23 15.51 16.09
C LYS A 328 -21.82 15.79 15.57
N SER A 329 -20.85 14.93 15.91
CA SER A 329 -19.47 15.04 15.41
C SER A 329 -19.40 14.84 13.89
N VAL A 330 -20.13 13.87 13.33
CA VAL A 330 -20.23 13.64 11.89
C VAL A 330 -20.85 14.84 11.18
N ASP A 331 -21.91 15.40 11.72
CA ASP A 331 -22.60 16.54 11.12
C ASP A 331 -21.73 17.79 11.15
N LYS A 332 -20.98 18.03 12.24
CA LYS A 332 -19.97 19.09 12.30
C LYS A 332 -18.90 18.93 11.20
N LEU A 333 -18.44 17.70 10.95
CA LEU A 333 -17.48 17.44 9.87
C LEU A 333 -18.07 17.66 8.48
N LYS A 334 -19.32 17.22 8.24
CA LYS A 334 -20.01 17.40 6.96
C LYS A 334 -20.26 18.87 6.62
N ASN A 335 -20.61 19.65 7.65
CA ASN A 335 -20.96 21.06 7.55
C ASN A 335 -19.75 22.00 7.71
N SER A 336 -18.54 21.45 7.86
CA SER A 336 -17.32 22.25 7.97
C SER A 336 -17.13 23.12 6.72
N VAL A 337 -16.96 24.42 6.94
CA VAL A 337 -16.74 25.40 5.86
C VAL A 337 -15.25 25.43 5.52
N ILE A 338 -14.88 24.78 4.42
CA ILE A 338 -13.52 24.83 3.88
C ILE A 338 -13.50 25.78 2.68
N ARG A 339 -12.51 26.67 2.61
CA ARG A 339 -12.32 27.58 1.46
C ARG A 339 -11.84 26.80 0.24
N LYS A 340 -12.20 27.24 -0.98
CA LYS A 340 -11.83 26.53 -2.23
C LYS A 340 -10.30 26.41 -2.41
N ASN A 341 -9.58 27.43 -1.99
CA ASN A 341 -8.13 27.63 -2.13
C ASN A 341 -7.41 27.48 -0.78
N ILE A 342 -7.85 26.54 0.05
CA ILE A 342 -7.37 26.38 1.43
C ILE A 342 -5.87 26.05 1.54
N LEU A 343 -5.24 25.62 0.46
CA LEU A 343 -3.82 25.26 0.42
C LEU A 343 -2.92 26.42 -0.05
N GLU A 344 -3.48 27.58 -0.38
CA GLU A 344 -2.70 28.75 -0.77
C GLU A 344 -2.05 29.43 0.44
N PRO A 345 -0.79 29.90 0.33
CA PRO A 345 0.06 29.85 -0.86
C PRO A 345 0.78 28.49 -1.03
N LYS A 346 0.71 27.92 -2.24
CA LYS A 346 1.35 26.63 -2.59
C LYS A 346 2.54 26.79 -3.52
N GLU A 347 3.53 25.89 -3.39
CA GLU A 347 4.57 25.76 -4.41
C GLU A 347 4.01 24.97 -5.58
N THR A 348 4.23 25.46 -6.80
CA THR A 348 3.84 24.78 -8.05
C THR A 348 5.02 24.52 -8.98
N THR A 349 6.16 25.15 -8.72
CA THR A 349 7.38 24.99 -9.51
C THR A 349 8.14 23.77 -9.00
N TYR A 350 8.62 22.95 -9.92
CA TYR A 350 9.39 21.76 -9.57
C TYR A 350 10.45 21.46 -10.61
N LYS A 351 11.54 20.79 -10.19
CA LYS A 351 12.56 20.27 -11.09
C LYS A 351 12.41 18.75 -11.24
N ARG A 352 12.59 18.24 -12.45
CA ARG A 352 12.50 16.80 -12.74
C ARG A 352 13.88 16.20 -12.95
N TYR A 353 14.12 15.05 -12.34
CA TYR A 353 15.30 14.21 -12.50
C TYR A 353 14.90 12.87 -13.09
N LEU A 354 15.71 12.39 -14.03
CA LEU A 354 15.54 11.10 -14.69
C LEU A 354 16.69 10.19 -14.22
N VAL A 355 16.35 9.02 -13.69
CA VAL A 355 17.31 8.04 -13.17
C VAL A 355 16.98 6.64 -13.68
N ASP A 356 17.97 5.75 -13.71
CA ASP A 356 17.77 4.38 -14.17
C ASP A 356 17.01 3.54 -13.13
N THR A 357 17.31 3.76 -11.85
CA THR A 357 16.67 3.06 -10.73
C THR A 357 16.25 4.03 -9.61
N LEU A 358 15.19 3.66 -8.88
CA LEU A 358 14.75 4.37 -7.66
C LEU A 358 15.29 3.70 -6.39
N ASP A 359 16.25 2.79 -6.54
CA ASP A 359 16.82 2.07 -5.42
C ASP A 359 17.95 2.90 -4.84
N ILE A 360 17.55 3.84 -4.00
CA ILE A 360 18.48 4.74 -3.35
C ILE A 360 19.08 3.95 -2.21
N LYS A 361 20.32 3.50 -2.39
CA LYS A 361 21.09 2.96 -1.28
C LYS A 361 21.26 4.08 -0.25
N ARG A 362 20.67 3.88 0.94
CA ARG A 362 21.07 4.64 2.13
C ARG A 362 22.58 4.45 2.28
N ARG A 363 23.35 5.53 2.22
CA ARG A 363 24.69 5.54 2.80
C ARG A 363 24.57 5.84 4.28
#